data_AF-A0ABD2MMW4-F1
#
_entry.id   AF-A0ABD2MMW4-F1
#
_cell.length_a   1.000
_cell.length_b   1.000
_cell.length_c   1.000
_cell.angle_alpha   90.00
_cell.angle_beta   90.00
_cell.angle_gamma   90.00
#
_symmetry.space_group_name_H-M   'P 1'
#
loop_
_entity.id
_entity.type
_entity.pdbx_description
1 polymer ?
#
loop_
_entity_poly.entity_id
_entity_poly.type
_entity_poly.pdbx_seq_one_letter_code
_entity_poly.pdbx_strand_id
1 'polypeptide(L)'
;MISTFYPDVHSCKLYCGRFMNSDFLCCSGGDPAILRVVDLQTSYSAVIVHSLPSAVYHLSVGPLKNVKKILPDEDVRAKADISRVPKLCYTCGRKLVQLDFI
;
A
#
# COMPACT_ATOMS: atom_id res chain seq x y z
N MET A 1 -4.84 -15.50 25.07
CA MET A 1 -5.83 -15.99 24.08
C MET A 1 -6.85 -14.88 23.90
N ILE A 2 -7.02 -14.34 22.70
CA ILE A 2 -8.04 -13.31 22.43
C ILE A 2 -9.33 -14.07 22.07
N SER A 3 -10.34 -14.01 22.92
CA SER A 3 -11.56 -14.84 22.85
C SER A 3 -12.74 -14.17 22.15
N THR A 4 -12.68 -12.86 21.90
CA THR A 4 -13.81 -12.09 21.38
C THR A 4 -13.32 -11.02 20.41
N PHE A 5 -13.63 -11.20 19.13
CA PHE A 5 -13.63 -10.13 18.14
C PHE A 5 -15.05 -9.61 18.02
N TYR A 6 -15.27 -8.34 18.37
CA TYR A 6 -16.50 -7.66 18.01
C TYR A 6 -16.33 -7.10 16.59
N PRO A 7 -17.31 -7.30 15.69
CA PRO A 7 -17.28 -6.63 14.40
C PRO A 7 -17.30 -5.11 14.63
N ASP A 8 -16.38 -4.39 14.00
CA ASP A 8 -16.40 -2.92 14.02
C ASP A 8 -17.73 -2.46 13.41
N VAL A 9 -18.49 -1.67 14.18
CA VAL A 9 -19.79 -1.13 13.79
C VAL A 9 -19.64 0.06 12.84
N HIS A 10 -18.41 0.55 12.64
CA HIS A 10 -18.11 1.65 11.75
C HIS A 10 -17.62 1.16 10.38
N SER A 11 -18.19 1.74 9.32
CA SER A 11 -17.63 1.67 7.98
C SER A 11 -16.36 2.52 7.90
N CYS A 12 -15.28 2.03 8.49
CA CYS A 12 -14.00 2.73 8.47
C CYS A 12 -13.42 2.72 7.05
N LYS A 13 -13.27 3.93 6.48
CA LYS A 13 -12.65 4.15 5.16
C LYS A 13 -11.17 3.78 5.13
N LEU A 14 -10.51 3.69 6.29
CA LEU A 14 -9.08 3.38 6.41
C LEU A 14 -8.82 2.59 7.70
N TYR A 15 -8.39 1.34 7.55
CA TYR A 15 -8.08 0.40 8.63
C TYR A 15 -6.58 0.28 8.88
N CYS A 16 -5.79 0.30 7.81
CA CYS A 16 -4.35 0.11 7.88
C CYS A 16 -3.63 0.99 6.87
N GLY A 17 -2.42 1.40 7.24
CA GLY A 17 -1.53 2.18 6.39
C GLY A 17 -0.08 1.84 6.68
N ARG A 18 0.75 1.86 5.64
CA ARG A 18 2.19 1.60 5.75
C ARG A 18 2.97 2.35 4.69
N PHE A 19 3.99 3.08 5.13
CA PHE A 19 4.95 3.72 4.23
C PHE A 19 5.69 2.65 3.44
N MET A 20 5.73 2.82 2.12
CA MET A 20 6.49 1.96 1.23
C MET A 20 7.90 2.49 1.00
N ASN A 21 8.03 3.81 0.96
CA ASN A 21 9.26 4.59 0.95
C ASN A 21 8.91 6.04 1.37
N SER A 22 9.81 7.00 1.10
CA SER A 22 9.59 8.41 1.42
C SER A 22 8.53 9.10 0.54
N ASP A 23 8.21 8.52 -0.63
CA ASP A 23 7.31 9.13 -1.62
C ASP A 23 5.92 8.47 -1.65
N PHE A 24 5.78 7.24 -1.15
CA PHE A 24 4.56 6.46 -1.29
C PHE A 24 4.07 5.89 0.04
N LEU A 25 2.78 6.05 0.28
CA LEU A 25 2.03 5.46 1.38
C LEU A 25 1.00 4.47 0.83
N CYS A 26 1.05 3.22 1.27
CA CYS A 26 -0.06 2.30 1.04
C CYS A 26 -1.09 2.43 2.16
N CYS A 27 -2.36 2.55 1.81
CA CYS A 27 -3.46 2.55 2.75
C CYS A 27 -4.62 1.70 2.25
N SER A 28 -5.38 1.12 3.18
CA SER A 28 -6.54 0.30 2.84
C SER A 28 -7.62 0.38 3.90
N GLY A 29 -8.86 0.11 3.52
CA GLY A 29 -10.04 0.26 4.35
C GLY A 29 -11.04 -0.88 4.20
N GLY A 30 -12.12 -0.82 4.99
CA GLY A 30 -13.16 -1.84 5.01
C GLY A 30 -14.33 -1.52 4.08
N ASP A 31 -14.58 -0.25 3.81
CA ASP A 31 -15.67 0.20 2.94
C ASP A 31 -15.16 1.35 2.04
N PRO A 32 -15.04 1.18 0.71
CA PRO A 32 -15.56 0.09 -0.13
C PRO A 32 -14.59 -1.09 -0.36
N ALA A 33 -13.89 -1.58 0.67
CA ALA A 33 -12.89 -2.65 0.55
C ALA A 33 -11.85 -2.36 -0.56
N ILE A 34 -11.16 -1.23 -0.42
CA ILE A 34 -10.17 -0.75 -1.39
C ILE A 34 -8.79 -0.70 -0.79
N LEU A 35 -7.78 -0.92 -1.63
CA LEU A 35 -6.38 -0.66 -1.33
C LEU A 35 -5.87 0.43 -2.26
N ARG A 36 -5.15 1.40 -1.71
CA ARG A 36 -4.59 2.54 -2.44
C ARG A 36 -3.12 2.67 -2.14
N VAL A 37 -2.36 3.05 -3.16
CA VAL A 37 -1.00 3.59 -3.00
C VAL A 37 -1.09 5.07 -3.34
N VAL A 38 -0.76 5.91 -2.38
CA VAL A 38 -0.83 7.36 -2.47
C VAL A 38 0.57 7.90 -2.67
N ASP A 39 0.74 8.72 -3.71
CA ASP A 39 1.93 9.54 -3.90
C ASP A 39 1.84 10.74 -2.94
N LEU A 40 2.81 10.84 -2.04
CA LEU A 40 2.87 11.86 -1.01
C LEU A 40 3.24 13.25 -1.56
N GLN A 41 3.89 13.32 -2.72
CA GLN A 41 4.24 14.60 -3.33
C GLN A 41 3.02 15.26 -3.97
N THR A 42 2.16 14.46 -4.58
CA THR A 42 0.99 14.96 -5.32
C THR A 42 -0.34 14.76 -4.59
N SER A 43 -0.34 13.97 -3.50
CA SER A 43 -1.53 13.53 -2.76
C SER A 43 -2.55 12.75 -3.60
N TYR A 44 -2.19 12.32 -4.81
CA TYR A 44 -3.04 11.48 -5.67
C TYR A 44 -2.80 9.99 -5.43
N SER A 45 -3.77 9.17 -5.82
CA SER A 45 -3.58 7.71 -5.83
C SER A 45 -2.76 7.34 -7.06
N ALA A 46 -1.57 6.79 -6.85
CA ALA A 46 -0.78 6.18 -7.91
C ALA A 46 -1.36 4.82 -8.32
N VAL A 47 -1.89 4.06 -7.36
CA VAL A 47 -2.58 2.78 -7.61
C VAL A 47 -3.85 2.70 -6.78
N ILE A 48 -4.90 2.13 -7.36
CA ILE A 48 -6.11 1.73 -6.66
C ILE A 48 -6.46 0.29 -7.04
N VAL A 49 -6.63 -0.55 -6.03
CA VAL A 49 -7.20 -1.89 -6.14
C VAL A 49 -8.58 -1.83 -5.52
N HIS A 50 -9.61 -2.03 -6.34
CA HIS A 50 -11.00 -2.02 -5.92
C HIS A 50 -11.58 -3.44 -5.89
N SER A 51 -12.81 -3.56 -5.39
CA SER A 51 -13.57 -4.82 -5.36
C SER A 51 -12.83 -5.94 -4.63
N LEU A 52 -12.12 -5.62 -3.54
CA LEU A 52 -11.52 -6.64 -2.71
C LEU A 52 -12.64 -7.47 -2.05
N PRO A 53 -12.44 -8.78 -1.86
CA PRO A 53 -13.48 -9.66 -1.33
C PRO A 53 -13.87 -9.35 0.13
N SER A 54 -13.10 -8.53 0.84
CA SER A 54 -13.34 -8.12 2.22
C SER A 54 -12.45 -6.92 2.57
N ALA A 55 -12.55 -6.43 3.81
CA ALA A 55 -11.65 -5.43 4.36
C ALA A 55 -10.19 -5.95 4.41
N VAL A 56 -9.24 -5.03 4.28
CA VAL A 56 -7.82 -5.34 4.49
C VAL A 56 -7.45 -5.03 5.93
N TYR A 57 -6.96 -6.06 6.62
CA TYR A 57 -6.66 -5.99 8.05
C TYR A 57 -5.17 -5.75 8.33
N HIS A 58 -4.29 -6.10 7.39
CA HIS A 58 -2.85 -5.94 7.56
C HIS A 58 -2.14 -5.71 6.22
N LEU A 59 -1.09 -4.89 6.27
CA LEU A 59 -0.20 -4.55 5.17
C LEU A 59 1.25 -4.82 5.57
N SER A 60 1.99 -5.50 4.71
CA SER A 60 3.42 -5.71 4.86
C SER A 60 4.15 -5.29 3.59
N VAL A 61 5.27 -4.62 3.76
CA VAL A 61 6.11 -4.13 2.67
C VAL A 61 7.40 -4.95 2.65
N GLY A 62 7.78 -5.42 1.48
CA GLY A 62 9.02 -6.16 1.26
C GLY A 62 10.26 -5.25 1.33
N PRO A 63 11.46 -5.82 1.17
CA PRO A 63 12.68 -5.04 1.11
C PRO A 63 12.68 -4.10 -0.10
N LEU A 64 13.27 -2.92 0.06
CA LEU A 64 13.49 -1.98 -1.04
C LEU A 64 14.32 -2.65 -2.13
N LYS A 65 13.92 -2.49 -3.40
CA LYS A 65 14.75 -2.93 -4.53
C LYS A 65 16.03 -2.10 -4.50
N ASN A 66 17.20 -2.73 -4.41
CA ASN A 66 18.49 -2.06 -4.49
C ASN A 66 18.69 -1.52 -5.91
N VAL A 67 18.19 -0.31 -6.17
CA VAL A 67 18.52 0.43 -7.39
C VAL A 67 19.96 0.89 -7.23
N LYS A 68 20.87 0.35 -8.05
CA LYS A 68 22.26 0.85 -8.13
C LYS A 68 22.18 2.36 -8.34
N LYS A 69 22.85 3.15 -7.48
CA LYS A 69 22.92 4.61 -7.60
C LYS A 69 23.34 4.97 -9.03
N ILE A 70 22.39 5.46 -9.83
CA ILE A 70 22.69 6.08 -11.12
C ILE A 70 23.34 7.44 -10.78
N LEU A 71 24.40 7.77 -11.50
CA LEU A 71 25.29 8.92 -11.30
C LEU A 71 24.53 10.27 -11.37
N PRO A 72 25.07 11.35 -10.75
CA PRO A 72 24.33 12.54 -10.35
C PRO A 72 24.22 13.62 -11.45
N ASP A 73 23.75 13.28 -12.64
CA ASP A 73 23.47 14.27 -13.70
C ASP A 73 22.00 14.31 -14.16
N GLU A 74 21.13 13.43 -13.65
CA GLU A 74 19.68 13.40 -13.92
C GLU A 74 18.86 13.89 -12.70
N ASP A 75 19.42 14.85 -11.95
CA ASP A 75 18.91 15.33 -10.64
C ASP A 75 17.77 16.35 -10.73
N VAL A 76 17.05 16.44 -11.85
CA VAL A 76 15.85 17.28 -11.95
C VAL A 76 14.61 16.42 -11.85
N ARG A 77 14.25 16.06 -10.61
CA ARG A 77 12.98 15.40 -10.25
C ARG A 77 12.78 14.06 -10.96
N ALA A 78 13.52 13.03 -10.56
CA ALA A 78 13.05 11.66 -10.76
C ALA A 78 11.66 11.57 -10.12
N LYS A 79 10.61 11.70 -10.93
CA LYS A 79 9.22 11.57 -10.51
C LYS A 79 9.12 10.31 -9.66
N ALA A 80 8.34 10.37 -8.59
CA ALA A 80 8.03 9.21 -7.77
C ALA A 80 7.62 8.06 -8.70
N ASP A 81 8.54 7.11 -8.89
CA ASP A 81 8.41 6.04 -9.87
C ASP A 81 7.97 4.79 -9.13
N ILE A 82 6.73 4.38 -9.38
CA ILE A 82 6.12 3.27 -8.67
C ILE A 82 6.79 1.93 -9.00
N SER A 83 7.51 1.80 -10.12
CA SER A 83 8.26 0.58 -10.45
C SER A 83 9.38 0.27 -9.44
N ARG A 84 9.88 1.33 -8.78
CA ARG A 84 10.98 1.27 -7.79
C ARG A 84 10.49 0.94 -6.39
N VAL A 85 9.17 0.92 -6.16
CA VAL A 85 8.64 0.61 -4.82
C VAL A 85 8.81 -0.88 -4.51
N PRO A 86 8.98 -1.23 -3.23
CA PRO A 86 9.04 -2.60 -2.78
C PRO A 86 7.73 -3.34 -3.05
N LYS A 87 7.82 -4.66 -3.15
CA LYS A 87 6.64 -5.52 -3.23
C LYS A 87 5.76 -5.32 -2.00
N LEU A 88 4.45 -5.38 -2.19
CA LEU A 88 3.47 -5.22 -1.12
C LEU A 88 2.74 -6.54 -0.91
N CYS A 89 2.44 -6.89 0.33
CA CYS A 89 1.56 -8.00 0.65
C CYS A 89 0.46 -7.52 1.60
N TYR A 90 -0.76 -8.02 1.40
CA TYR A 90 -1.89 -7.68 2.24
C TYR A 90 -2.77 -8.89 2.53
N THR A 91 -3.45 -8.85 3.68
CA THR A 91 -4.45 -9.86 4.06
C THR A 91 -5.84 -9.28 3.96
N CYS A 92 -6.71 -9.96 3.22
CA CYS A 92 -8.07 -9.54 2.95
C CYS A 92 -9.01 -10.73 3.15
N GLY A 93 -9.88 -10.64 4.18
CA GLY A 93 -10.72 -11.77 4.57
C GLY A 93 -9.88 -13.00 4.94
N ARG A 94 -10.02 -14.07 4.15
CA ARG A 94 -9.23 -15.32 4.29
C ARG A 94 -8.12 -15.48 3.24
N LYS A 95 -7.79 -14.41 2.50
CA LYS A 95 -6.80 -14.43 1.42
C LYS A 95 -5.56 -13.63 1.81
N LEU A 96 -4.40 -14.14 1.42
CA LEU A 96 -3.13 -13.43 1.42
C LEU A 96 -2.74 -13.17 -0.03
N VAL A 97 -2.48 -11.91 -0.37
CA VAL A 97 -2.20 -11.48 -1.74
C VAL A 97 -0.91 -10.69 -1.76
N GLN A 98 -0.08 -10.93 -2.77
CA GLN A 98 1.11 -10.15 -3.06
C GLN A 98 0.87 -9.30 -4.30
N LEU A 99 1.21 -8.02 -4.23
CA LEU A 99 1.25 -7.08 -5.35
C LEU A 99 2.69 -6.82 -5.73
N ASP A 100 2.96 -6.94 -7.03
CA ASP A 100 4.22 -6.53 -7.64
C ASP A 100 3.94 -5.34 -8.57
N PHE A 101 4.87 -4.40 -8.59
CA PHE A 101 4.79 -3.21 -9.41
C PHE A 101 5.77 -3.41 -10.57
N ILE A 102 5.22 -3.52 -11.78
CA ILE A 102 5.96 -3.67 -13.05
C ILE A 102 6.23 -2.28 -13.61
#